data_AF-A0A5C8RXE0-F1
#
_entry.id   AF-A0A5C8RXE0-F1
#
_cell.length_a   1.000
_cell.length_b   1.000
_cell.length_c   1.000
_cell.angle_alpha   90.00
_cell.angle_beta   90.00
_cell.angle_gamma   90.00
#
_symmetry.space_group_name_H-M   'P 1'
#
loop_
_entity.id
_entity.type
_entity.pdbx_description
1 polymer ?
#
loop_
_entity_poly.entity_id
_entity_poly.type
_entity_poly.pdbx_seq_one_letter_code
_entity_poly.pdbx_strand_id
1 'polypeptide(L)'
;MFSNHQRLSSPEVQELRREAGRLLKSLREARGLSQRDLCALVGGGVYTFISQLETGRGRIPPDKFRVWAEALGIEARDFVRMILPYYDPETAAILFDPEAQPAQGAAVEKAAVKPGLRLVSP
;
A
#
# COMPACT_ATOMS: atom_id res chain seq x y z
N MET A 1 -19.51 -7.87 -0.44
CA MET A 1 -18.63 -6.73 -0.70
C MET A 1 -18.90 -5.67 0.36
N PHE A 2 -18.10 -5.59 1.41
CA PHE A 2 -18.22 -4.52 2.40
C PHE A 2 -17.44 -3.31 1.92
N SER A 3 -17.96 -2.63 0.90
CA SER A 3 -17.46 -1.32 0.52
C SER A 3 -18.03 -0.32 1.51
N ASN A 4 -17.34 -0.12 2.63
CA ASN A 4 -17.67 0.91 3.62
C ASN A 4 -17.30 2.30 3.04
N HIS A 5 -18.05 2.71 2.01
CA HIS A 5 -17.77 3.84 1.13
C HIS A 5 -17.80 5.18 1.88
N GLN A 6 -18.48 5.24 3.04
CA GLN A 6 -18.62 6.44 3.86
C GLN A 6 -17.30 6.88 4.52
N ARG A 7 -16.39 5.95 4.83
CA ARG A 7 -15.05 6.30 5.39
C ARG A 7 -14.06 6.75 4.31
N LEU A 8 -14.20 6.32 3.06
CA LEU A 8 -13.24 6.62 1.98
C LEU A 8 -13.28 8.09 1.49
N SER A 9 -14.39 8.78 1.78
CA SER A 9 -14.65 10.18 1.42
C SER A 9 -14.66 11.13 2.62
N SER A 10 -14.22 10.69 3.82
CA SER A 10 -14.14 11.61 4.96
C SER A 10 -13.11 12.71 4.69
N PRO A 11 -13.31 13.94 5.24
CA PRO A 11 -12.32 15.01 5.15
C PRO A 11 -10.93 14.59 5.66
N GLU A 12 -10.90 13.77 6.70
CA GLU A 12 -9.69 13.18 7.29
C GLU A 12 -8.95 12.28 6.30
N VAL A 13 -9.65 11.37 5.61
CA VAL A 13 -9.04 10.51 4.58
C VAL A 13 -8.55 11.33 3.38
N GLN A 14 -9.20 12.45 3.07
CA GLN A 14 -8.67 13.39 2.09
C GLN A 14 -7.34 14.00 2.59
N GLU A 15 -7.32 14.52 3.82
CA GLU A 15 -6.11 15.17 4.32
C GLU A 15 -4.91 14.22 4.42
N LEU A 16 -5.12 12.98 4.87
CA LEU A 16 -4.09 11.95 4.83
C LEU A 16 -3.56 11.71 3.41
N ARG A 17 -4.42 11.72 2.38
CA ARG A 17 -3.95 11.65 0.99
C ARG A 17 -3.14 12.87 0.58
N ARG A 18 -3.48 14.08 1.05
CA ARG A 18 -2.67 15.28 0.78
C ARG A 18 -1.31 15.20 1.46
N GLU A 19 -1.25 14.69 2.69
CA GLU A 19 0.00 14.44 3.41
C GLU A 19 0.88 13.44 2.67
N ALA A 20 0.32 12.31 2.22
CA ALA A 20 1.04 11.38 1.36
C ALA A 20 1.55 12.07 0.07
N GLY A 21 0.72 12.90 -0.55
CA GLY A 21 1.10 13.65 -1.74
C GLY A 21 2.27 14.61 -1.50
N ARG A 22 2.27 15.32 -0.37
CA ARG A 22 3.39 16.18 0.07
C ARG A 22 4.66 15.36 0.28
N LEU A 23 4.57 14.21 0.95
CA LEU A 23 5.70 13.31 1.16
C LEU A 23 6.29 12.83 -0.18
N LEU A 24 5.45 12.34 -1.10
CA LEU A 24 5.89 11.91 -2.43
C LEU A 24 6.58 13.02 -3.21
N LYS A 25 6.04 14.24 -3.15
CA LYS A 25 6.66 15.43 -3.75
C LYS A 25 8.05 15.69 -3.17
N SER A 26 8.19 15.66 -1.84
CA SER A 26 9.48 15.87 -1.18
C SER A 26 10.51 14.80 -1.55
N LEU A 27 10.11 13.52 -1.60
CA LEU A 27 10.99 12.42 -2.03
C LEU A 27 11.44 12.58 -3.48
N ARG A 28 10.52 12.97 -4.37
CA ARG A 28 10.83 13.25 -5.77
C ARG A 28 11.84 14.40 -5.90
N GLU A 29 11.60 15.50 -5.19
CA GLU A 29 12.46 16.69 -5.25
C GLU A 29 13.83 16.42 -4.64
N ALA A 30 13.93 15.62 -3.58
CA ALA A 30 15.20 15.17 -3.02
C ALA A 30 16.03 14.32 -4.01
N ARG A 31 15.37 13.66 -4.97
CA ARG A 31 16.02 12.94 -6.07
C ARG A 31 16.36 13.83 -7.26
N GLY A 32 16.02 15.13 -7.21
CA GLY A 32 16.23 16.08 -8.31
C GLY A 32 15.33 15.84 -9.52
N LEU A 33 14.24 15.09 -9.35
CA LEU A 33 13.36 14.70 -10.46
C LEU A 33 12.24 15.73 -10.64
N SER A 34 11.91 16.08 -11.89
CA SER A 34 10.63 16.73 -12.19
C SER A 34 9.48 15.72 -12.13
N GLN A 35 8.22 16.19 -12.07
CA GLN A 35 7.06 15.30 -12.18
C GLN A 35 7.09 14.46 -13.47
N ARG A 36 7.59 15.03 -14.57
CA ARG A 36 7.73 14.33 -15.85
C ARG A 36 8.78 13.22 -15.78
N ASP A 37 9.91 13.49 -15.12
CA ASP A 37 10.99 12.50 -15.00
C ASP A 37 10.54 11.31 -14.14
N LEU A 38 9.90 11.58 -12.99
CA LEU A 38 9.34 10.52 -12.16
C LEU A 38 8.30 9.70 -12.93
N CYS A 39 7.43 10.37 -13.71
CA CYS A 39 6.43 9.70 -14.53
C CYS A 39 7.05 8.72 -15.53
N ALA A 40 8.15 9.12 -16.18
CA ALA A 40 8.87 8.29 -17.13
C ALA A 40 9.49 7.06 -16.45
N LEU A 41 10.02 7.22 -15.24
CA LEU A 41 10.60 6.12 -14.46
C LEU A 41 9.55 5.11 -13.97
N VAL A 42 8.39 5.57 -13.49
CA VAL A 42 7.35 4.67 -12.93
C VAL A 42 6.43 4.06 -13.98
N GLY A 43 6.67 4.33 -15.27
CA GLY A 43 5.87 3.81 -16.38
C GLY A 43 4.42 4.30 -16.36
N GLY A 44 4.18 5.50 -15.83
CA GLY A 44 2.85 6.13 -15.83
C GLY A 44 2.58 6.73 -17.21
N GLY A 45 1.61 6.20 -17.95
CA GLY A 45 1.34 6.65 -19.33
C GLY A 45 0.99 8.14 -19.46
N VAL A 46 0.63 8.85 -18.38
CA VAL A 46 0.26 10.27 -18.40
C VAL A 46 0.84 11.02 -17.20
N TYR A 47 1.62 12.10 -17.44
CA TYR A 47 2.28 12.91 -16.40
C TYR A 47 1.32 13.55 -15.38
N THR A 48 0.06 13.77 -15.75
CA THR A 48 -0.99 14.30 -14.86
C THR A 48 -1.23 13.39 -13.66
N PHE A 49 -0.89 12.11 -13.79
CA PHE A 49 -0.96 11.13 -12.70
C PHE A 49 -0.07 11.53 -11.51
N ILE A 50 1.15 12.01 -11.75
CA ILE A 50 2.06 12.43 -10.67
C ILE A 50 1.48 13.62 -9.91
N SER A 51 0.97 14.63 -10.63
CA SER A 51 0.32 15.80 -10.01
C SER A 51 -0.93 15.41 -9.20
N GLN A 52 -1.73 14.45 -9.68
CA GLN A 52 -2.89 13.96 -8.93
C GLN A 52 -2.51 13.28 -7.61
N LEU A 53 -1.44 12.49 -7.61
CA LEU A 53 -0.91 11.86 -6.40
C LEU A 53 -0.35 12.91 -5.43
N GLU A 54 0.48 13.83 -5.92
CA GLU A 54 1.10 14.88 -5.09
C GLU A 54 0.08 15.86 -4.50
N THR A 55 -1.12 15.96 -5.09
CA THR A 55 -2.23 16.78 -4.60
C THR A 55 -3.28 16.00 -3.80
N GLY A 56 -3.04 14.71 -3.52
CA GLY A 56 -3.93 13.86 -2.74
C GLY A 56 -5.23 13.45 -3.43
N ARG A 57 -5.32 13.66 -4.76
CA ARG A 57 -6.48 13.27 -5.59
C ARG A 57 -6.42 11.81 -6.07
N GLY A 58 -5.36 11.09 -5.75
CA GLY A 58 -5.20 9.67 -6.07
C GLY A 58 -4.33 8.95 -5.03
N ARG A 59 -4.07 7.67 -5.30
CA ARG A 59 -3.13 6.82 -4.56
C ARG A 59 -2.29 6.03 -5.55
N ILE A 60 -1.06 5.71 -5.16
CA ILE A 60 -0.22 4.79 -5.93
C ILE A 60 -0.92 3.41 -5.90
N PRO A 61 -1.16 2.77 -7.05
CA PRO A 61 -1.67 1.40 -7.10
C PRO A 61 -0.72 0.44 -6.35
N PRO A 62 -1.22 -0.51 -5.54
CA PRO A 62 -0.37 -1.39 -4.74
C PRO A 62 0.68 -2.18 -5.54
N ASP A 63 0.35 -2.58 -6.77
CA ASP A 63 1.26 -3.27 -7.70
C ASP A 63 2.41 -2.36 -8.20
N LYS A 64 2.29 -1.04 -8.01
CA LYS A 64 3.29 -0.04 -8.42
C LYS A 64 4.25 0.38 -7.31
N PHE A 65 4.08 -0.07 -6.07
CA PHE A 65 4.97 0.37 -5.00
C PHE A 65 6.44 0.05 -5.25
N ARG A 66 6.75 -1.11 -5.87
CA ARG A 66 8.13 -1.48 -6.18
C ARG A 66 8.79 -0.53 -7.18
N VAL A 67 8.10 -0.23 -8.29
CA VAL A 67 8.66 0.68 -9.32
C VAL A 67 8.78 2.12 -8.80
N TRP A 68 7.88 2.53 -7.90
CA TRP A 68 7.98 3.84 -7.24
C TRP A 68 9.17 3.91 -6.29
N ALA A 69 9.37 2.89 -5.46
CA ALA A 69 10.50 2.79 -4.55
C ALA A 69 11.83 2.82 -5.34
N GLU A 70 11.92 2.04 -6.42
CA GLU A 70 13.08 2.02 -7.32
C GLU A 70 13.36 3.41 -7.94
N ALA A 71 12.35 4.06 -8.52
CA ALA A 71 12.50 5.40 -9.09
C ALA A 71 12.99 6.42 -8.05
N LEU A 72 12.45 6.34 -6.83
CA LEU A 72 12.82 7.20 -5.71
C LEU A 72 14.12 6.78 -5.01
N GLY A 73 14.73 5.64 -5.38
CA GLY A 73 15.97 5.15 -4.78
C GLY A 73 15.81 4.70 -3.33
N ILE A 74 14.64 4.19 -2.96
CA ILE A 74 14.29 3.74 -1.61
C ILE A 74 14.03 2.23 -1.68
N GLU A 75 14.38 1.50 -0.62
CA GLU A 75 14.01 0.09 -0.51
C GLU A 75 12.46 -0.03 -0.45
N ALA A 76 11.90 -1.05 -1.09
CA ALA A 76 10.45 -1.16 -1.28
C ALA A 76 9.66 -1.29 0.04
N ARG A 77 10.15 -2.07 1.01
CA ARG A 77 9.53 -2.19 2.33
C ARG A 77 9.61 -0.86 3.09
N ASP A 78 10.73 -0.16 3.05
CA ASP A 78 10.87 1.16 3.67
C ASP A 78 9.91 2.17 3.06
N PHE A 79 9.83 2.22 1.73
CA PHE A 79 8.89 3.09 1.02
C PHE A 79 7.43 2.81 1.40
N VAL A 80 7.03 1.53 1.45
CA VAL A 80 5.68 1.15 1.88
C VAL A 80 5.42 1.52 3.33
N ARG A 81 6.40 1.32 4.24
CA ARG A 81 6.28 1.71 5.65
C ARG A 81 6.09 3.21 5.83
N MET A 82 6.66 4.03 4.94
CA MET A 82 6.48 5.48 4.95
C MET A 82 5.09 5.91 4.44
N ILE A 83 4.54 5.25 3.41
CA ILE A 83 3.30 5.69 2.73
C ILE A 83 2.03 5.05 3.29
N LEU A 84 2.10 3.80 3.75
CA LEU A 84 0.93 3.04 4.19
C LEU A 84 0.13 3.73 5.32
N PRO A 85 0.76 4.39 6.32
CA PRO A 85 0.01 5.12 7.35
C PRO A 85 -0.95 6.18 6.81
N TYR A 86 -0.69 6.72 5.62
CA TYR A 86 -1.55 7.72 4.99
C TYR A 86 -2.61 7.11 4.05
N TYR A 87 -2.34 5.92 3.50
CA TYR A 87 -3.25 5.27 2.56
C TYR A 87 -4.25 4.34 3.23
N ASP A 88 -3.79 3.66 4.29
CA ASP A 88 -4.54 2.71 5.10
C ASP A 88 -3.98 2.70 6.53
N PRO A 89 -4.39 3.68 7.37
CA PRO A 89 -3.91 3.80 8.74
C PRO A 89 -4.18 2.56 9.58
N GLU A 90 -5.31 1.87 9.34
CA GLU A 90 -5.73 0.68 10.08
C GLU A 90 -4.77 -0.49 9.80
N THR A 91 -4.46 -0.75 8.52
CA THR A 91 -3.46 -1.77 8.16
C THR A 91 -2.07 -1.39 8.65
N ALA A 92 -1.70 -0.11 8.58
CA ALA A 92 -0.42 0.36 9.09
C ALA A 92 -0.28 0.16 10.61
N ALA A 93 -1.34 0.40 11.38
CA ALA A 93 -1.36 0.14 12.81
C ALA A 93 -1.12 -1.35 13.11
N ILE A 94 -1.80 -2.25 12.41
CA ILE A 94 -1.58 -3.70 12.57
C ILE A 94 -0.15 -4.12 12.25
N LEU A 95 0.47 -3.55 11.21
CA LEU A 95 1.78 -3.96 10.73
C LEU A 95 2.96 -3.31 11.48
N PHE A 96 2.77 -2.12 12.04
CA PHE A 96 3.86 -1.29 12.54
C PHE A 96 3.71 -0.81 13.98
N ASP A 97 2.54 -0.97 14.60
CA ASP A 97 2.36 -0.67 16.02
C ASP A 97 2.94 -1.83 16.86
N PRO A 98 4.02 -1.62 17.63
CA PRO A 98 4.60 -2.67 18.46
C PRO A 98 3.68 -3.13 19.61
N GLU A 99 2.63 -2.36 19.94
CA GLU A 99 1.60 -2.74 20.92
C GLU A 99 0.40 -3.46 20.27
N ALA A 100 0.32 -3.53 18.94
CA ALA A 100 -0.63 -4.39 18.24
C ALA A 100 -0.18 -5.86 18.36
N GLN A 101 -0.29 -6.42 19.57
CA GLN A 101 -0.24 -7.86 19.73
C GLN A 101 -1.34 -8.46 18.84
N PRO A 102 -1.02 -9.48 18.01
CA PRO A 102 -2.08 -10.29 17.43
C PRO A 102 -2.90 -10.82 18.61
N ALA A 103 -4.22 -10.63 18.56
CA ALA A 103 -5.12 -11.34 19.44
C ALA A 103 -4.73 -12.82 19.38
N GLN A 104 -4.14 -13.31 20.47
CA GLN A 104 -3.69 -14.68 20.57
C GLN A 104 -4.92 -15.57 20.44
N GLY A 105 -5.00 -16.38 19.37
CA GLY A 105 -6.09 -17.33 19.22
C GLY A 105 -6.37 -17.80 17.80
N ALA A 106 -5.41 -18.50 17.19
CA ALA A 106 -5.70 -19.67 16.35
C ALA A 106 -4.36 -20.30 15.94
N ALA A 107 -3.79 -21.09 16.85
CA ALA A 107 -2.99 -22.22 16.40
C ALA A 107 -3.91 -23.07 15.52
N VAL A 108 -3.78 -22.96 14.19
CA VAL A 108 -4.25 -24.03 13.31
C VAL A 108 -3.26 -25.16 13.50
N GLU A 109 -3.61 -25.98 14.49
CA GLU A 109 -3.08 -27.30 14.76
C GLU A 109 -2.86 -28.05 13.44
N LYS A 110 -1.69 -28.69 13.35
CA LYS A 110 -1.31 -29.55 12.23
C LYS A 110 -2.30 -30.72 12.16
N ALA A 111 -3.36 -30.59 11.38
CA ALA A 111 -4.19 -31.70 10.99
C ALA A 111 -3.41 -32.57 10.00
N ALA A 112 -2.74 -33.59 10.54
CA ALA A 112 -2.17 -34.69 9.80
C ALA A 112 -3.28 -35.39 8.99
N VAL A 113 -3.25 -35.26 7.66
CA VAL A 113 -4.05 -36.09 6.78
C VAL A 113 -3.32 -37.43 6.62
N LYS A 114 -3.78 -38.46 7.35
CA LYS A 114 -3.40 -39.85 7.08
C LYS A 114 -4.09 -40.32 5.79
N PRO A 115 -3.43 -41.18 5.00
CA PRO A 115 -3.95 -41.62 3.72
C PRO A 115 -4.91 -42.80 3.86
N GLY A 116 -5.93 -42.82 2.99
CA GLY A 116 -6.61 -44.04 2.57
C GLY A 116 -8.00 -44.27 3.17
N LEU A 117 -9.01 -44.34 2.29
CA LEU A 117 -9.60 -45.62 1.93
C LEU A 117 -10.39 -45.49 0.61
N ARG A 118 -10.10 -46.39 -0.33
CA ARG A 118 -10.94 -46.69 -1.52
C ARG A 118 -12.30 -47.22 -1.07
N LEU A 119 -13.32 -47.12 -1.93
CA LEU A 119 -14.24 -48.21 -2.36
C LEU A 119 -15.24 -47.62 -3.39
N VAL A 120 -15.01 -47.83 -4.69
CA VAL A 120 -15.78 -48.65 -5.66
C VAL A 120 -17.31 -48.48 -5.69
N SER A 121 -17.79 -48.05 -6.88
CA SER A 121 -18.94 -48.55 -7.68
C SER A 121 -20.36 -48.51 -7.08
N PRO A 122 -21.43 -48.53 -7.92
CA PRO A 122 -21.70 -49.49 -8.99
C PRO A 122 -21.12 -49.13 -10.36
#